data_AF-A0A1S3X3A0-F1
#
_entry.id   AF-A0A1S3X3A0-F1
#
_cell.length_a   1.000
_cell.length_b   1.000
_cell.length_c   1.000
_cell.angle_alpha   90.00
_cell.angle_beta   90.00
_cell.angle_gamma   90.00
#
_symmetry.space_group_name_H-M   'P 1'
#
loop_
_entity.id
_entity.type
_entity.pdbx_description
1 polymer ?
#
loop_
_entity_poly.entity_id
_entity_poly.type
_entity_poly.pdbx_seq_one_letter_code
_entity_poly.pdbx_strand_id
1 'polypeptide(L)'
;RAHKVSDHLTSKLVAWYKEKQAVRVDVDKEDTRIVFEKVLANLARSAPPVPGFRREKGGKTSKVPRDFLLQILGEDRVTNFVIREIVTSTLADYVKKENLSVKDNKISTTQTADELKSSFTIGAEFGFNATLELEDAKTEATTD
;
A
#
# COMPACT_ATOMS: atom_id res chain seq x y z
N ARG A 1 2.59 -55.35 10.18
CA ARG A 1 3.42 -54.32 10.88
C ARG A 1 3.61 -53.17 9.90
N ALA A 2 2.69 -52.21 9.88
CA ALA A 2 2.70 -51.11 8.92
C ALA A 2 3.90 -50.19 9.20
N HIS A 3 4.64 -49.88 8.14
CA HIS A 3 5.82 -49.02 8.19
C HIS A 3 5.40 -47.60 8.59
N LYS A 4 6.01 -47.11 9.66
CA LYS A 4 5.94 -45.73 10.12
C LYS A 4 6.70 -44.88 9.11
N VAL A 5 5.98 -44.32 8.13
CA VAL A 5 6.53 -43.31 7.22
C VAL A 5 6.86 -42.09 8.07
N SER A 6 8.07 -41.57 7.87
CA SER A 6 8.75 -40.61 8.71
C SER A 6 8.09 -39.23 8.70
N ASP A 7 7.66 -38.77 9.88
CA ASP A 7 7.16 -37.41 10.14
C ASP A 7 8.23 -36.29 9.95
N HIS A 8 9.44 -36.65 9.50
CA HIS A 8 10.59 -35.74 9.42
C HIS A 8 10.76 -35.06 8.04
N LEU A 9 10.08 -35.55 7.00
CA LEU A 9 10.16 -34.98 5.65
C LEU A 9 9.11 -33.89 5.40
N THR A 10 7.98 -33.94 6.08
CA THR A 10 6.93 -32.90 6.01
C THR A 10 7.35 -31.60 6.69
N SER A 11 8.17 -31.65 7.75
CA SER A 11 8.59 -30.45 8.48
C SER A 11 9.55 -29.53 7.69
N LYS A 12 10.41 -30.08 6.81
CA LYS A 12 11.38 -29.27 6.04
C LYS A 12 10.74 -28.55 4.84
N LEU A 13 9.70 -29.13 4.25
CA LEU A 13 8.95 -28.53 3.13
C LEU A 13 8.01 -27.41 3.58
N VAL A 14 7.45 -27.51 4.80
CA VAL A 14 6.62 -26.46 5.40
C VAL A 14 7.45 -25.22 5.81
N ALA A 15 8.72 -25.41 6.18
CA ALA A 15 9.62 -24.31 6.56
C ALA A 15 10.06 -23.44 5.37
N TRP A 16 10.29 -24.02 4.19
CA TRP A 16 10.68 -23.27 2.98
C TRP A 16 9.57 -22.38 2.40
N TYR A 17 8.31 -22.60 2.79
CA TYR A 17 7.16 -21.78 2.35
C TYR A 17 6.82 -20.63 3.32
N LYS A 18 7.50 -20.52 4.47
CA LYS A 18 7.13 -19.54 5.52
C LYS A 18 7.77 -18.15 5.36
N GLU A 19 8.80 -18.00 4.52
CA GLU A 19 9.55 -16.74 4.44
C GLU A 19 8.84 -15.64 3.64
N LYS A 20 7.90 -16.00 2.74
CA LYS A 20 7.20 -15.05 1.88
C LYS A 20 5.70 -15.23 1.97
N GLN A 21 5.02 -14.19 2.43
CA GLN A 21 3.57 -14.15 2.49
C GLN A 21 3.03 -13.29 1.35
N ALA A 22 2.27 -13.92 0.45
CA ALA A 22 1.51 -13.20 -0.56
C ALA A 22 0.16 -12.79 0.04
N VAL A 23 -0.17 -11.51 -0.07
CA VAL A 23 -1.40 -10.92 0.44
C VAL A 23 -2.11 -10.22 -0.70
N ARG A 24 -3.41 -10.46 -0.82
CA ARG A 24 -4.31 -9.69 -1.67
C ARG A 24 -4.99 -8.62 -0.82
N VAL A 25 -4.91 -7.37 -1.27
CA VAL A 25 -5.56 -6.24 -0.64
C VAL A 25 -6.62 -5.72 -1.60
N ASP A 26 -7.85 -5.64 -1.14
CA ASP A 26 -8.95 -5.01 -1.86
C ASP A 26 -9.35 -3.75 -1.06
N VAL A 27 -9.45 -2.62 -1.76
CA VAL A 27 -9.72 -1.29 -1.21
C VAL A 27 -11.03 -0.79 -1.77
N ASP A 28 -11.93 -0.38 -0.88
CA ASP A 28 -13.27 0.07 -1.24
C ASP A 28 -13.24 1.42 -1.97
N LYS A 29 -14.26 1.66 -2.79
CA LYS A 29 -14.43 2.91 -3.55
C LYS A 29 -14.42 4.19 -2.71
N GLU A 30 -14.85 4.10 -1.45
CA GLU A 30 -14.86 5.25 -0.54
C GLU A 30 -13.44 5.57 -0.07
N ASP A 31 -12.67 4.55 0.28
CA ASP A 31 -11.29 4.70 0.73
C ASP A 31 -10.40 5.21 -0.40
N THR A 32 -10.57 4.70 -1.63
CA THR A 32 -9.83 5.23 -2.79
C THR A 32 -10.11 6.71 -3.03
N ARG A 33 -11.36 7.15 -2.86
CA ARG A 33 -11.75 8.55 -2.95
C ARG A 33 -11.15 9.40 -1.83
N ILE A 34 -11.21 8.94 -0.57
CA ILE A 34 -10.67 9.67 0.59
C ILE A 34 -9.16 9.86 0.44
N VAL A 35 -8.43 8.80 0.07
CA VAL A 35 -6.98 8.88 -0.13
C VAL A 35 -6.64 9.83 -1.28
N PHE A 36 -7.40 9.76 -2.39
CA PHE A 36 -7.25 10.72 -3.50
C PHE A 36 -7.41 12.17 -3.04
N GLU A 37 -8.48 12.49 -2.30
CA GLU A 37 -8.73 13.85 -1.81
C GLU A 37 -7.62 14.34 -0.88
N LYS A 38 -7.14 13.47 0.01
CA LYS A 38 -6.03 13.76 0.93
C LYS A 38 -4.74 14.07 0.16
N VAL A 39 -4.38 13.22 -0.81
CA VAL A 39 -3.17 13.39 -1.63
C VAL A 39 -3.27 14.66 -2.48
N LEU A 40 -4.40 14.87 -3.15
CA LEU A 40 -4.64 16.07 -3.95
C LEU A 40 -4.52 17.34 -3.11
N ALA A 41 -5.14 17.37 -1.91
CA ALA A 41 -5.05 18.50 -1.00
C ALA A 41 -3.61 18.74 -0.50
N ASN A 42 -2.85 17.68 -0.23
CA ASN A 42 -1.45 17.79 0.19
C ASN A 42 -0.56 18.34 -0.94
N LEU A 43 -0.75 17.88 -2.17
CA LEU A 43 -0.03 18.39 -3.34
C LEU A 43 -0.44 19.84 -3.65
N ALA A 44 -1.71 20.20 -3.50
CA ALA A 44 -2.20 21.56 -3.72
C ALA A 44 -1.60 22.58 -2.74
N ARG A 45 -1.26 22.18 -1.51
CA ARG A 45 -0.60 23.05 -0.51
C ARG A 45 0.84 23.39 -0.90
N SER A 46 1.54 22.46 -1.55
CA SER A 46 2.93 22.64 -1.99
C SER A 46 3.06 23.17 -3.42
N ALA A 47 1.98 23.18 -4.20
CA ALA A 47 1.92 23.78 -5.52
C ALA A 47 2.29 25.27 -5.49
N PRO A 48 2.69 25.89 -6.62
CA PRO A 48 2.79 27.35 -6.72
C PRO A 48 1.42 28.05 -6.63
N PRO A 49 1.37 29.39 -6.48
CA PRO A 49 0.12 30.13 -6.54
C PRO A 49 -0.60 29.87 -7.87
N VAL A 50 -1.89 29.54 -7.77
CA VAL A 50 -2.72 29.20 -8.90
C VAL A 50 -3.29 30.49 -9.49
N PRO A 51 -3.07 30.81 -10.78
CA PRO A 51 -3.61 32.03 -11.41
C PRO A 51 -5.13 32.12 -11.24
N GLY A 52 -5.64 33.30 -10.88
CA GLY A 52 -7.08 33.50 -10.63
C GLY A 52 -7.59 32.99 -9.27
N PHE A 53 -6.77 32.27 -8.49
CA PHE A 53 -7.14 31.76 -7.17
C PHE A 53 -6.24 32.35 -6.08
N ARG A 54 -6.81 33.23 -5.28
CA ARG A 54 -6.11 33.84 -4.14
C ARG A 54 -5.97 32.81 -3.00
N ARG A 55 -4.76 32.68 -2.44
CA ARG A 55 -4.53 31.90 -1.22
C ARG A 55 -5.14 32.61 -0.02
N GLU A 56 -5.78 31.84 0.86
CA GLU A 56 -6.12 32.34 2.20
C GLU A 56 -4.84 32.54 3.02
N LYS A 57 -4.91 33.44 4.02
CA LYS A 57 -3.83 33.64 4.99
C LYS A 57 -3.50 32.27 5.62
N GLY A 58 -2.26 31.82 5.47
CA GLY A 58 -1.82 30.48 5.89
C GLY A 58 -1.62 29.47 4.74
N GLY A 59 -1.66 29.90 3.48
CA GLY A 59 -1.22 29.06 2.34
C GLY A 59 -2.26 28.04 1.86
N LYS A 60 -3.49 28.09 2.38
CA LYS A 60 -4.58 27.23 1.91
C LYS A 60 -5.18 27.81 0.62
N THR A 61 -5.16 27.04 -0.46
CA THR A 61 -5.81 27.35 -1.74
C THR A 61 -7.28 26.94 -1.64
N SER A 62 -8.09 27.73 -0.94
CA SER A 62 -9.38 27.30 -0.38
C SER A 62 -10.55 27.18 -1.37
N LYS A 63 -10.37 27.51 -2.66
CA LYS A 63 -11.48 27.54 -3.65
C LYS A 63 -11.08 27.08 -5.06
N VAL A 64 -10.04 26.27 -5.20
CA VAL A 64 -9.64 25.75 -6.52
C VAL A 64 -10.47 24.50 -6.85
N PRO A 65 -11.14 24.43 -8.01
CA PRO A 65 -11.79 23.21 -8.48
C PRO A 65 -10.81 22.03 -8.58
N ARG A 66 -11.30 20.81 -8.31
CA ARG A 66 -10.47 19.60 -8.34
C ARG A 66 -9.83 19.39 -9.71
N ASP A 67 -10.61 19.52 -10.77
CA ASP A 67 -10.15 19.32 -12.14
C ASP A 67 -9.03 20.30 -12.51
N PHE A 68 -9.10 21.53 -12.00
CA PHE A 68 -8.05 22.52 -12.22
C PHE A 68 -6.77 22.20 -11.44
N LEU A 69 -6.90 21.68 -10.21
CA LEU A 69 -5.76 21.17 -9.45
C LEU A 69 -5.10 20.00 -10.18
N LEU A 70 -5.89 19.07 -10.71
CA LEU A 70 -5.40 17.94 -11.49
C LEU A 70 -4.64 18.40 -12.73
N GLN A 71 -5.16 19.40 -13.45
CA GLN A 71 -4.51 19.96 -14.63
C GLN A 71 -3.14 20.58 -14.31
N ILE A 72 -3.02 21.32 -13.20
CA ILE A 72 -1.77 22.01 -12.83
C ILE A 72 -0.76 21.04 -12.19
N LEU A 73 -1.24 20.10 -11.38
CA LEU A 73 -0.39 19.13 -10.69
C LEU A 73 0.03 17.97 -11.61
N GLY A 74 -0.74 17.72 -12.65
CA GLY A 74 -0.63 16.58 -13.55
C GLY A 74 -1.41 15.37 -13.02
N GLU A 75 -2.40 14.89 -13.79
CA GLU A 75 -3.22 13.73 -13.43
C GLU A 75 -2.37 12.49 -13.15
N ASP A 76 -1.45 12.15 -14.06
CA ASP A 76 -0.54 11.00 -13.90
C ASP A 76 0.27 11.09 -12.61
N ARG A 77 0.76 12.29 -12.28
CA ARG A 77 1.52 12.51 -11.05
C ARG A 77 0.65 12.22 -9.85
N VAL A 78 -0.54 12.82 -9.79
CA VAL A 78 -1.47 12.63 -8.66
C VAL A 78 -1.83 11.15 -8.52
N THR A 79 -2.19 10.47 -9.60
CA THR A 79 -2.53 9.04 -9.61
C THR A 79 -1.38 8.18 -9.05
N ASN A 80 -0.13 8.45 -9.45
CA ASN A 80 1.03 7.73 -8.93
C ASN A 80 1.21 7.90 -7.42
N PHE A 81 1.00 9.12 -6.91
CA PHE A 81 1.06 9.39 -5.47
C PHE A 81 -0.07 8.68 -4.72
N VAL A 82 -1.28 8.64 -5.30
CA VAL A 82 -2.44 8.00 -4.68
C VAL A 82 -2.24 6.49 -4.57
N ILE A 83 -1.87 5.82 -5.66
CA ILE A 83 -1.60 4.38 -5.66
C ILE A 83 -0.52 4.05 -4.63
N ARG A 84 0.56 4.83 -4.59
CA ARG A 84 1.64 4.64 -3.61
C ARG A 84 1.17 4.83 -2.17
N GLU A 85 0.39 5.87 -1.90
CA GLU A 85 -0.17 6.11 -0.55
C GLU A 85 -1.11 4.96 -0.15
N ILE A 86 -1.98 4.49 -1.04
CA ILE A 86 -2.87 3.35 -0.77
C ILE A 86 -2.06 2.10 -0.43
N VAL A 87 -1.10 1.71 -1.27
CA VAL A 87 -0.28 0.52 -1.06
C VAL A 87 0.51 0.61 0.24
N THR A 88 1.15 1.75 0.49
CA THR A 88 2.01 1.89 1.69
C THR A 88 1.20 1.97 2.98
N SER A 89 0.07 2.67 3.00
CA SER A 89 -0.78 2.77 4.19
C SER A 89 -1.46 1.44 4.54
N THR A 90 -2.09 0.79 3.56
CA THR A 90 -2.80 -0.48 3.78
C THR A 90 -1.87 -1.59 4.23
N LEU A 91 -0.66 -1.70 3.65
CA LEU A 91 0.32 -2.70 4.07
C LEU A 91 0.88 -2.38 5.46
N ALA A 92 1.13 -1.11 5.78
CA ALA A 92 1.56 -0.72 7.12
C ALA A 92 0.49 -1.05 8.17
N ASP A 93 -0.79 -0.84 7.85
CA ASP A 93 -1.90 -1.17 8.74
C ASP A 93 -2.07 -2.68 8.90
N TYR A 94 -1.92 -3.45 7.82
CA TYR A 94 -1.95 -4.91 7.85
C TYR A 94 -0.84 -5.49 8.75
N VAL A 95 0.40 -5.04 8.58
CA VAL A 95 1.55 -5.49 9.36
C VAL A 95 1.36 -5.21 10.86
N LYS A 96 0.84 -4.02 11.20
CA LYS A 96 0.51 -3.67 12.58
C LYS A 96 -0.62 -4.51 13.16
N LYS A 97 -1.67 -4.76 12.37
CA LYS A 97 -2.86 -5.49 12.82
C LYS A 97 -2.56 -6.97 13.09
N GLU A 98 -1.79 -7.59 12.21
CA GLU A 98 -1.38 -9.00 12.33
C GLU A 98 -0.14 -9.19 13.23
N ASN A 99 0.40 -8.09 13.79
CA ASN A 99 1.60 -8.07 14.62
C ASN A 99 2.79 -8.81 13.96
N LEU A 100 2.97 -8.57 12.66
CA LEU A 100 3.98 -9.25 11.85
C LEU A 100 5.33 -8.52 12.00
N SER A 101 6.40 -9.28 12.25
CA SER A 101 7.77 -8.77 12.09
C SER A 101 8.15 -8.96 10.63
N VAL A 102 8.12 -7.88 9.85
CA VAL A 102 8.52 -7.88 8.44
C VAL A 102 9.95 -7.35 8.35
N LYS A 103 10.79 -7.98 7.53
CA LYS A 103 12.15 -7.47 7.28
C LYS A 103 12.05 -6.05 6.71
N ASP A 104 12.84 -5.13 7.24
CA ASP A 104 12.90 -3.75 6.76
C ASP A 104 13.09 -3.72 5.23
N ASN A 105 12.27 -2.91 4.55
CA ASN A 105 12.27 -2.74 3.08
C ASN A 105 11.92 -3.99 2.24
N LYS A 106 11.28 -5.02 2.80
CA LYS A 106 10.87 -6.23 2.06
C LYS A 106 9.36 -6.35 1.83
N ILE A 107 8.72 -5.21 1.61
CA ILE A 107 7.33 -5.11 1.18
C ILE A 107 7.31 -4.62 -0.27
N SER A 108 6.79 -5.44 -1.18
CA SER A 108 6.69 -5.09 -2.59
C SER A 108 5.37 -5.54 -3.19
N THR A 109 4.83 -4.76 -4.12
CA THR A 109 3.69 -5.20 -4.94
C THR A 109 4.15 -6.24 -5.96
N THR A 110 3.30 -7.22 -6.24
CA THR A 110 3.57 -8.21 -7.30
C THR A 110 3.35 -7.59 -8.68
N GLN A 111 2.38 -6.68 -8.79
CA GLN A 111 2.14 -5.90 -10.00
C GLN A 111 3.17 -4.78 -10.16
N THR A 112 3.43 -4.45 -11.43
CA THR A 112 4.24 -3.29 -11.82
C THR A 112 3.48 -1.98 -11.61
N ALA A 113 4.21 -0.86 -11.58
CA ALA A 113 3.59 0.45 -11.42
C ALA A 113 2.59 0.78 -12.54
N ASP A 114 2.84 0.34 -13.78
CA ASP A 114 1.97 0.63 -14.91
C ASP A 114 0.72 -0.26 -14.92
N GLU A 115 0.82 -1.51 -14.46
CA GLU A 115 -0.34 -2.38 -14.23
C GLU A 115 -1.25 -1.82 -13.14
N LEU A 116 -0.67 -1.36 -12.02
CA LEU A 116 -1.44 -0.73 -10.94
C LEU A 116 -2.12 0.56 -11.41
N LYS A 117 -1.45 1.37 -12.24
CA LYS A 117 -2.06 2.55 -12.85
C LYS A 117 -3.22 2.18 -13.77
N SER A 118 -3.04 1.14 -14.58
CA SER A 118 -4.06 0.72 -15.55
C SER A 118 -5.30 0.13 -14.88
N SER A 119 -5.15 -0.47 -13.68
CA SER A 119 -6.26 -1.00 -12.90
C SER A 119 -6.87 0.00 -11.92
N PHE A 120 -6.24 1.15 -11.70
CA PHE A 120 -6.71 2.16 -10.76
C PHE A 120 -7.70 3.13 -11.42
N THR A 121 -8.85 3.33 -10.78
CA THR A 121 -9.82 4.37 -11.16
C THR A 121 -10.30 5.08 -9.90
N ILE A 122 -10.29 6.42 -9.94
CA ILE A 122 -10.68 7.25 -8.79
C ILE A 122 -12.15 6.98 -8.45
N GLY A 123 -12.44 6.63 -7.19
CA GLY A 123 -13.80 6.35 -6.73
C GLY A 123 -14.37 5.01 -7.20
N ALA A 124 -13.50 4.09 -7.65
CA ALA A 124 -13.82 2.69 -7.87
C ALA A 124 -13.09 1.81 -6.84
N GLU A 125 -13.52 0.55 -6.77
CA GLU A 125 -12.79 -0.48 -6.02
C GLU A 125 -11.42 -0.72 -6.65
N PHE A 126 -10.41 -0.91 -5.81
CA PHE A 126 -9.04 -1.10 -6.25
C PHE A 126 -8.40 -2.27 -5.51
N GLY A 127 -7.91 -3.25 -6.26
CA GLY A 127 -7.26 -4.44 -5.72
C GLY A 127 -5.82 -4.56 -6.19
N PHE A 128 -4.92 -4.96 -5.30
CA PHE A 128 -3.53 -5.27 -5.63
C PHE A 128 -3.00 -6.44 -4.80
N ASN A 129 -1.92 -7.03 -5.29
CA ASN A 129 -1.23 -8.12 -4.60
C ASN A 129 0.11 -7.61 -4.09
N ALA A 130 0.46 -7.99 -2.87
CA ALA A 130 1.72 -7.67 -2.25
C ALA A 130 2.39 -8.94 -1.74
N THR A 131 3.71 -8.92 -1.73
CA THR A 131 4.54 -9.94 -1.09
C THR A 131 5.25 -9.29 0.09
N LEU A 132 5.14 -9.91 1.26
CA LEU A 132 5.84 -9.52 2.47
C LEU A 132 6.84 -10.62 2.82
N GLU A 133 8.11 -10.26 2.99
CA GLU A 133 9.10 -11.20 3.55
C GLU A 133 9.13 -11.05 5.07
N LEU A 134 8.64 -12.06 5.77
CA LEU A 134 8.62 -12.07 7.23
C LEU A 134 10.03 -12.30 7.77
N GLU A 135 10.32 -11.70 8.92
CA GLU A 135 11.41 -12.16 9.75
C GLU A 135 11.05 -13.53 10.30
N ASP A 136 12.03 -14.44 10.29
CA ASP A 136 11.90 -15.67 11.07
C ASP A 136 11.61 -15.25 12.50
N ALA A 137 10.40 -15.56 12.97
CA ALA A 137 10.10 -15.47 14.38
C ALA A 137 11.16 -16.33 15.07
N LYS A 138 12.11 -15.67 15.71
CA LYS A 138 13.11 -16.31 16.55
C LYS A 138 12.29 -17.04 17.60
N THR A 139 12.03 -18.33 17.38
CA THR A 139 11.43 -19.20 18.38
C THR A 139 12.43 -19.22 19.51
N GLU A 140 12.22 -18.35 20.51
CA GLU A 140 12.83 -18.50 21.81
C GLU A 140 12.33 -19.84 22.34
N ALA A 141 13.15 -20.87 22.13
CA ALA A 141 13.10 -22.08 22.91
C ALA A 141 13.53 -21.71 24.33
N THR A 142 12.61 -21.16 25.11
CA THR A 142 12.76 -21.12 26.56
C THR A 142 12.63 -22.57 27.02
N THR A 143 13.79 -23.19 27.23
CA THR A 143 13.92 -24.51 27.84
C THR A 143 14.05 -24.24 29.32
N ASP A 144 13.08 -24.67 30.12
CA ASP A 144 13.24 -24.90 31.56
C ASP A 144 12.72 -26.32 31.85
#